data_AF-A0A6B3KCW0-F1
#
_entry.id   AF-A0A6B3KCW0-F1
#
_cell.length_a   1.000
_cell.length_b   1.000
_cell.length_c   1.000
_cell.angle_alpha   90.00
_cell.angle_beta   90.00
_cell.angle_gamma   90.00
#
_symmetry.space_group_name_H-M   'P 1'
#
loop_
_entity.id
_entity.type
_entity.pdbx_description
1 polymer ?
#
loop_
_entity_poly.entity_id
_entity_poly.type
_entity_poly.pdbx_seq_one_letter_code
_entity_poly.pdbx_strand_id
1 'polypeptide(L)'
;MKLKFCGSAAVVLLVGACATHADWLVTKASRADGVIALSYERNEFQRPDLSDQQAIQLAEQKCRNWGYKEAEPFGSQSTECLSRRGFGNCGSRRVTVEFQCIGSLGK
;
A
#
# COMPACT_ATOMS: atom_id res chain seq x y z
N MET A 1 -48.26 -26.59 20.88
CA MET A 1 -47.58 -27.82 20.42
C MET A 1 -46.12 -27.75 20.86
N LYS A 2 -45.65 -28.68 21.70
CA LYS A 2 -44.28 -28.69 22.23
C LYS A 2 -43.34 -29.32 21.20
N LEU A 3 -42.51 -28.51 20.55
CA LEU A 3 -41.53 -28.97 19.58
C LEU A 3 -40.30 -29.51 20.33
N LYS A 4 -40.19 -30.84 20.42
CA LYS A 4 -39.00 -31.53 20.91
C LYS A 4 -37.97 -31.58 19.78
N PHE A 5 -36.93 -30.75 19.86
CA PHE A 5 -35.78 -30.83 18.95
C PHE A 5 -34.74 -31.78 19.55
N CYS A 6 -34.68 -33.00 19.01
CA CYS A 6 -33.57 -33.93 19.23
C CYS A 6 -32.31 -33.42 18.52
N GLY A 7 -31.17 -33.70 19.16
CA GLY A 7 -29.86 -33.12 18.89
C GLY A 7 -29.44 -33.07 17.41
N SER A 8 -28.91 -31.91 17.05
CA SER A 8 -27.89 -31.75 16.01
C SER A 8 -27.09 -30.52 16.41
N ALA A 9 -25.95 -30.73 17.07
CA ALA A 9 -25.04 -29.65 17.42
C ALA A 9 -24.42 -29.09 16.13
N ALA A 10 -25.02 -28.05 15.57
CA ALA A 10 -24.48 -27.32 14.44
C ALA A 10 -23.25 -26.51 14.93
N VAL A 11 -22.06 -27.05 14.72
CA VAL A 11 -20.80 -26.33 14.96
C VAL A 11 -20.66 -25.27 13.87
N VAL A 12 -20.96 -24.01 14.21
CA VAL A 12 -20.68 -22.86 13.35
C VAL A 12 -19.18 -22.60 13.41
N LEU A 13 -18.45 -23.06 12.39
CA LEU A 13 -17.06 -22.70 12.16
C LEU A 13 -16.98 -21.22 11.74
N LEU A 14 -16.72 -20.34 12.71
CA LEU A 14 -16.38 -18.94 12.45
C LEU A 14 -14.96 -18.89 11.87
N VAL A 15 -14.85 -19.01 10.54
CA VAL A 15 -13.59 -18.79 9.85
C VAL A 15 -13.33 -17.29 9.80
N GLY A 16 -12.54 -16.77 10.75
CA GLY A 16 -12.08 -15.39 10.70
C GLY A 16 -11.11 -15.20 9.53
N ALA A 17 -11.51 -14.44 8.51
CA ALA A 17 -10.60 -14.04 7.45
C ALA A 17 -9.66 -12.95 7.97
N CYS A 18 -8.38 -13.27 8.13
CA CYS A 18 -7.35 -12.25 8.35
C CYS A 18 -7.19 -11.47 7.04
N ALA A 19 -7.81 -10.30 6.94
CA ALA A 19 -7.58 -9.38 5.83
C ALA A 19 -6.13 -8.88 5.95
N THR A 20 -5.30 -9.23 4.97
CA THR A 20 -3.94 -8.70 4.87
C THR A 20 -4.01 -7.39 4.12
N HIS A 21 -3.90 -6.27 4.84
CA HIS A 21 -3.87 -4.94 4.27
C HIS A 21 -2.46 -4.64 3.75
N ALA A 22 -2.38 -3.98 2.59
CA ALA A 22 -1.16 -3.33 2.17
C ALA A 22 -1.29 -1.85 2.52
N ASP A 23 -0.19 -1.22 2.90
CA ASP A 23 -0.13 0.20 3.21
C ASP A 23 0.97 0.87 2.40
N TRP A 24 0.79 2.16 2.11
CA TRP A 24 1.85 2.98 1.53
C TRP A 24 2.93 3.25 2.57
N LEU A 25 4.18 2.98 2.20
CA LEU A 25 5.36 3.21 3.03
C LEU A 25 6.35 4.11 2.30
N VAL A 26 6.95 5.05 3.01
CA VAL A 26 8.05 5.87 2.48
C VAL A 26 9.30 5.01 2.40
N THR A 27 9.71 4.63 1.19
CA THR A 27 10.91 3.79 0.96
C THR A 27 12.14 4.59 0.56
N LYS A 28 11.96 5.82 0.04
CA LYS A 28 13.06 6.75 -0.23
C LYS A 28 12.58 8.18 -0.02
N ALA A 29 13.44 9.03 0.52
CA ALA A 29 13.19 10.46 0.63
C ALA A 29 14.51 11.20 0.43
N SER A 30 14.61 11.99 -0.64
CA SER A 30 15.78 12.81 -0.94
C SER A 30 15.37 14.28 -1.00
N ARG A 31 15.81 15.06 -0.01
CA ARG A 31 15.56 16.51 0.01
C ARG A 31 16.30 17.23 -1.10
N ALA A 32 17.51 16.78 -1.43
CA ALA A 32 18.33 17.39 -2.47
C ALA A 32 17.70 17.24 -3.86
N ASP A 33 17.09 16.08 -4.13
CA ASP A 33 16.39 15.82 -5.39
C ASP A 33 14.94 16.32 -5.37
N GLY A 34 14.40 16.62 -4.18
CA GLY A 34 12.99 16.97 -4.00
C GLY A 34 12.05 15.78 -4.27
N VAL A 35 12.48 14.56 -3.95
CA VAL A 35 11.78 13.31 -4.33
C VAL A 35 11.43 12.47 -3.10
N ILE A 36 10.19 11.98 -3.06
CA ILE A 36 9.69 10.98 -2.12
C ILE A 36 9.25 9.75 -2.91
N ALA A 37 9.78 8.56 -2.61
CA ALA A 37 9.27 7.31 -3.15
C ALA A 37 8.41 6.60 -2.12
N LEU A 38 7.16 6.34 -2.47
CA LEU A 38 6.24 5.53 -1.71
C LEU A 38 6.12 4.16 -2.34
N SER A 39 6.17 3.12 -1.53
CA SER A 39 5.99 1.75 -1.99
C SER A 39 4.99 1.00 -1.15
N TYR A 40 4.38 0.00 -1.76
CA TYR A 40 3.66 -1.05 -1.04
C TYR A 40 4.05 -2.40 -1.64
N GLU A 41 3.83 -3.44 -0.84
CA GLU A 41 4.06 -4.81 -1.27
C GLU A 41 2.75 -5.55 -1.40
N ARG A 42 2.69 -6.42 -2.41
CA ARG A 42 1.59 -7.35 -2.54
C ARG A 42 2.09 -8.69 -3.07
N ASN A 43 1.45 -9.75 -2.59
CA ASN A 43 1.61 -11.06 -3.21
C ASN A 43 0.79 -11.17 -4.51
N GLU A 44 0.95 -12.29 -5.21
CA GLU A 44 0.27 -12.56 -6.48
C GLU A 44 -1.27 -12.55 -6.38
N PHE A 45 -1.83 -12.91 -5.22
CA PHE A 45 -3.26 -13.07 -5.00
C PHE A 45 -3.93 -11.83 -4.40
N GLN A 46 -3.14 -10.95 -3.77
CA GLN A 46 -3.61 -9.71 -3.16
C GLN A 46 -3.94 -8.66 -4.22
N ARG A 47 -5.12 -8.05 -4.08
CA ARG A 47 -5.55 -6.84 -4.80
C ARG A 47 -5.89 -5.78 -3.75
N PRO A 48 -4.89 -5.16 -3.11
CA PRO A 48 -5.16 -4.18 -2.07
C PRO A 48 -5.82 -2.96 -2.70
N ASP A 49 -6.90 -2.49 -2.07
CA ASP A 49 -7.52 -1.21 -2.40
C ASP A 49 -6.74 -0.12 -1.66
N LEU A 50 -5.81 0.50 -2.37
CA LEU A 50 -4.93 1.55 -1.85
C LEU A 50 -5.42 2.90 -2.33
N SER A 51 -5.54 3.85 -1.41
CA SER A 51 -5.94 5.21 -1.75
C SER A 51 -4.77 5.99 -2.32
N ASP A 52 -4.90 6.45 -3.57
CA ASP A 52 -3.95 7.39 -4.18
C ASP A 52 -3.88 8.71 -3.39
N GLN A 53 -5.01 9.13 -2.81
CA GLN A 53 -5.08 10.32 -1.95
C GLN A 53 -4.24 10.15 -0.68
N GLN A 54 -4.24 8.97 -0.06
CA GLN A 54 -3.37 8.70 1.09
C GLN A 54 -1.89 8.77 0.70
N ALA A 55 -1.52 8.28 -0.49
CA ALA A 55 -0.16 8.38 -1.00
C ALA A 55 0.27 9.84 -1.17
N ILE A 56 -0.57 10.66 -1.83
CA ILE A 56 -0.33 12.10 -2.02
C ILE A 56 -0.16 12.79 -0.65
N GLN A 57 -1.10 12.58 0.28
CA GLN A 57 -1.04 13.20 1.61
C GLN A 57 0.25 12.83 2.37
N LEU A 58 0.70 11.58 2.28
CA LEU A 58 1.93 11.12 2.91
C LEU A 58 3.17 11.77 2.27
N ALA A 59 3.21 11.86 0.94
CA ALA A 59 4.29 12.52 0.21
C ALA A 59 4.33 14.03 0.52
N GLU A 60 3.18 14.70 0.48
CA GLU A 60 3.06 16.12 0.84
C GLU A 60 3.50 16.38 2.27
N GLN A 61 3.13 15.52 3.23
CA GLN A 61 3.58 15.67 4.61
C GLN A 61 5.11 15.69 4.71
N LYS A 62 5.80 14.84 3.95
CA LYS A 62 7.27 14.84 3.89
C LYS A 62 7.81 16.08 3.19
N CYS A 63 7.21 16.49 2.07
CA CYS A 63 7.61 17.68 1.31
C CYS A 63 7.43 18.97 2.12
N ARG A 64 6.33 19.11 2.87
CA ARG A 64 6.06 20.25 3.77
C ARG A 64 7.12 20.40 4.85
N ASN A 65 7.63 19.29 5.38
CA ASN A 65 8.73 19.33 6.35
C ASN A 65 10.03 19.91 5.77
N TRP A 66 10.16 19.96 4.44
CA TRP A 66 11.29 20.57 3.75
C TRP A 66 11.03 22.00 3.28
N GLY A 67 9.80 22.50 3.42
CA GLY A 67 9.37 23.84 3.02
C GLY A 67 8.63 23.91 1.67
N TYR A 68 8.37 22.77 1.03
CA TYR A 68 7.52 22.71 -0.16
C TYR A 68 6.05 22.80 0.21
N LYS A 69 5.18 23.15 -0.75
CA LYS A 69 3.74 23.27 -0.49
C LYS A 69 3.04 21.92 -0.65
N GLU A 70 3.37 21.24 -1.73
CA GLU A 70 2.63 20.10 -2.26
C GLU A 70 3.60 19.03 -2.78
N ALA A 71 3.03 17.89 -3.15
CA ALA A 71 3.75 16.79 -3.78
C ALA A 71 2.88 16.20 -4.90
N GLU A 72 3.46 16.01 -6.08
CA GLU A 72 2.76 15.41 -7.22
C GLU A 72 3.44 14.11 -7.63
N PRO A 73 2.69 13.07 -8.05
CA PRO A 73 3.30 11.87 -8.61
C PRO A 73 4.05 12.23 -9.88
N PHE A 74 5.28 11.74 -10.04
CA PHE A 74 6.10 12.00 -11.22
C PHE A 74 6.82 10.73 -11.67
N GLY A 75 7.19 10.71 -12.95
CA GLY A 75 7.81 9.54 -13.57
C GLY A 75 6.85 8.36 -13.74
N SER A 76 7.42 7.19 -14.07
CA SER A 76 6.68 5.94 -14.20
C SER A 76 6.68 5.17 -12.89
N GLN A 77 5.54 4.59 -12.51
CA GLN A 77 5.50 3.57 -11.47
C GLN A 77 6.44 2.41 -11.82
N SER A 78 7.24 1.95 -10.86
CA SER A 78 8.08 0.78 -11.01
C SER A 78 7.51 -0.42 -10.24
N THR A 79 7.75 -1.62 -10.76
CA THR A 79 7.36 -2.87 -10.10
C THR A 79 8.55 -3.81 -10.08
N GLU A 80 8.98 -4.17 -8.87
CA GLU A 80 10.07 -5.11 -8.64
C GLU A 80 9.53 -6.44 -8.12
N CYS A 81 10.06 -7.55 -8.63
CA CYS A 81 9.76 -8.85 -8.09
C CYS A 81 10.67 -9.18 -6.89
N LEU A 82 10.07 -9.32 -5.70
CA LEU A 82 10.80 -9.62 -4.47
C LEU A 82 11.01 -11.13 -4.27
N SER A 83 10.06 -11.95 -4.73
CA SER A 83 10.14 -13.41 -4.62
C SER A 83 9.60 -14.07 -5.88
N ARG A 84 10.46 -14.85 -6.55
CA ARG A 84 10.05 -15.72 -7.66
C ARG A 84 9.65 -17.09 -7.14
N ARG A 85 8.59 -17.65 -7.73
CA ARG A 85 8.04 -18.98 -7.42
C ARG A 85 7.98 -19.81 -8.69
N GLY A 86 7.98 -21.15 -8.53
CA GLY A 86 7.71 -22.13 -9.57
C GLY A 86 8.33 -21.76 -10.93
N PHE A 87 7.51 -21.77 -11.98
CA PHE A 87 7.87 -21.49 -13.37
C PHE A 87 8.27 -20.02 -13.68
N GLY A 88 8.77 -19.27 -12.70
CA GLY A 88 9.23 -17.89 -12.87
C GLY A 88 8.20 -16.82 -12.50
N ASN A 89 7.02 -17.22 -12.01
CA ASN A 89 5.98 -16.30 -11.54
C ASN A 89 6.46 -15.50 -10.33
N CYS A 90 6.02 -14.25 -10.24
CA CYS A 90 6.37 -13.39 -9.12
C CYS A 90 5.37 -13.55 -7.97
N GLY A 91 5.78 -14.25 -6.92
CA GLY A 91 4.97 -14.53 -5.74
C GLY A 91 4.77 -13.32 -4.83
N SER A 92 5.74 -12.40 -4.77
CA SER A 92 5.58 -11.10 -4.12
C SER A 92 6.31 -10.01 -4.91
N ARG A 93 5.68 -8.84 -5.00
CA ARG A 93 6.20 -7.68 -5.71
C ARG A 93 6.12 -6.44 -4.85
N ARG A 94 7.07 -5.54 -5.06
CA ARG A 94 7.03 -4.17 -4.55
C ARG A 94 6.65 -3.26 -5.70
N VAL A 95 5.66 -2.41 -5.45
CA VAL A 95 5.29 -1.34 -6.37
C VAL A 95 5.72 -0.03 -5.76
N THR A 96 6.41 0.80 -6.53
CA THR A 96 6.93 2.09 -6.10
C THR A 96 6.42 3.20 -7.00
N VAL A 97 5.91 4.26 -6.37
CA VAL A 97 5.49 5.49 -7.02
C VAL A 97 6.35 6.62 -6.46
N GLU A 98 6.95 7.39 -7.34
CA GLU A 98 7.74 8.55 -6.96
C GLU A 98 6.89 9.82 -7.01
N PHE A 99 7.14 10.73 -6.06
CA PHE A 99 6.49 12.01 -5.91
C PHE A 99 7.53 13.12 -5.89
N GLN A 100 7.29 14.19 -6.63
CA GLN A 100 8.12 15.38 -6.67
C GLN A 100 7.51 16.43 -5.75
N CYS A 101 8.32 16.96 -4.84
CA CYS A 101 7.93 18.09 -4.02
C CYS A 101 7.86 19.35 -4.89
N ILE A 102 6.71 20.03 -4.85
CA ILE A 102 6.42 21.21 -5.66
C ILE A 102 5.93 22.37 -4.81
N GLY A 103 5.90 23.55 -5.43
CA GLY A 103 5.63 24.81 -4.76
C GLY A 103 6.87 25.34 -4.04
N SER A 104 7.02 26.66 -4.04
CA SER A 104 8.24 27.34 -3.61
C SER A 104 8.64 26.99 -2.17
N LEU A 105 9.88 26.50 -2.00
CA LEU A 105 10.69 26.73 -0.80
C LEU A 105 10.72 28.24 -0.59
N GLY A 106 9.97 28.76 0.37
CA GLY A 106 9.73 30.19 0.49
C GLY A 106 11.00 31.05 0.43
N LYS A 107 10.86 32.23 -0.19
CA LYS A 107 11.56 33.42 0.31
C LYS A 107 11.13 33.67 1.75
#